data_AF-A0A1S3XY53-F1
#
_entry.id   AF-A0A1S3XY53-F1
#
_cell.length_a   1.000
_cell.length_b   1.000
_cell.length_c   1.000
_cell.angle_alpha   90.00
_cell.angle_beta   90.00
_cell.angle_gamma   90.00
#
_symmetry.space_group_name_H-M   'P 1'
#
loop_
_entity.id
_entity.type
_entity.pdbx_description
1 polymer ?
#
loop_
_entity_poly.entity_id
_entity_poly.type
_entity_poly.pdbx_seq_one_letter_code
_entity_poly.pdbx_strand_id
1 'polypeptide(L)'
;MDRLQKWGMQVDQECVLCKQANKTIQHLFFECTYAKALWSTLLTWQGIRRPIAGWDEELRWAERKTKRNTAAAELYKMTVAATIYHVWQEMNTKFFQAKETGWEAVSKRIIQEIHCRSTKHTMGILHRLDWYPV
;
A
#
# COMPACT_ATOMS: atom_id res chain seq x y z
N MET A 1 -11.83 12.44 2.71
CA MET A 1 -11.64 13.58 3.63
C MET A 1 -12.32 14.83 3.12
N ASP A 2 -12.30 15.11 1.80
CA ASP A 2 -13.13 16.18 1.19
C ASP A 2 -14.60 16.14 1.62
N ARG A 3 -15.15 14.94 1.79
CA ARG A 3 -16.53 14.76 2.29
C ARG A 3 -16.71 15.19 3.75
N LEU A 4 -15.69 15.03 4.60
CA LEU A 4 -15.74 15.40 6.03
C LEU A 4 -15.54 16.91 6.24
N GLN A 5 -14.66 17.54 5.46
CA GLN A 5 -14.58 19.00 5.40
C GLN A 5 -15.88 19.62 4.87
N LYS A 6 -16.50 19.00 3.85
CA LYS A 6 -17.85 19.38 3.39
C LYS A 6 -18.94 19.21 4.45
N TRP A 7 -18.70 18.39 5.48
CA TRP A 7 -19.61 18.22 6.62
C TRP A 7 -19.27 19.15 7.79
N GLY A 8 -18.39 20.14 7.60
CA GLY A 8 -18.06 21.15 8.62
C GLY A 8 -17.12 20.66 9.72
N MET A 9 -16.54 19.46 9.59
CA MET A 9 -15.55 18.96 10.55
C MET A 9 -14.18 19.58 10.24
N GLN A 10 -13.56 20.22 11.26
CA GLN A 10 -12.15 20.60 11.20
C GLN A 10 -11.29 19.33 11.20
N VAL A 11 -10.88 18.91 10.01
CA VAL A 11 -9.97 17.78 9.85
C VAL A 11 -8.55 18.32 9.85
N ASP A 12 -7.75 17.85 10.80
CA ASP A 12 -6.32 18.14 10.86
C ASP A 12 -5.68 17.81 9.50
N GLN A 13 -4.93 18.76 8.95
CA GLN A 13 -4.30 18.62 7.65
C GLN A 13 -3.07 17.72 7.74
N GLU A 14 -2.55 17.47 8.94
CA GLU A 14 -1.39 16.61 9.13
C GLU A 14 -1.66 15.14 8.78
N CYS A 15 -0.65 14.47 8.20
CA CYS A 15 -0.69 13.05 7.93
C CYS A 15 -0.74 12.26 9.24
N VAL A 16 -1.91 11.69 9.56
CA VAL A 16 -2.12 10.91 10.78
C VAL A 16 -1.14 9.73 10.93
N LEU A 17 -0.61 9.17 9.84
CA LEU A 17 0.29 8.02 9.89
C LEU A 17 1.70 8.43 10.37
N CYS A 18 2.35 9.36 9.68
CA CYS A 18 3.74 9.74 10.00
C CYS A 18 3.90 11.02 10.82
N LYS A 19 2.88 11.88 10.89
CA LYS A 19 2.90 13.18 11.61
C LYS A 19 4.03 14.13 11.19
N GLN A 20 4.40 14.12 9.90
CA GLN A 20 5.55 14.86 9.38
C GLN A 20 5.22 15.90 8.31
N ALA A 21 4.07 15.78 7.65
CA ALA A 21 3.65 16.71 6.60
C ALA A 21 2.13 16.67 6.43
N ASN A 22 1.61 17.61 5.65
CA ASN A 22 0.20 17.62 5.29
C ASN A 22 -0.18 16.38 4.46
N LYS A 23 -1.35 15.84 4.76
CA LYS A 23 -1.98 14.72 4.08
C LYS A 23 -2.44 15.14 2.69
N THR A 24 -1.57 14.92 1.71
CA THR A 24 -1.93 14.91 0.29
C THR A 24 -1.91 13.47 -0.23
N ILE A 25 -2.53 13.19 -1.39
CA ILE A 25 -2.41 11.86 -2.03
C ILE A 25 -0.94 11.54 -2.30
N GLN A 26 -0.22 12.54 -2.82
CA GLN A 26 1.22 12.43 -3.07
C GLN A 26 1.98 12.06 -1.79
N HIS A 27 1.71 12.78 -0.70
CA HIS A 27 2.36 12.51 0.57
C HIS A 27 2.01 11.11 1.07
N LEU A 28 0.71 10.78 1.13
CA LEU A 28 0.23 9.55 1.73
C LEU A 28 0.83 8.29 1.08
N PHE A 29 0.97 8.27 -0.24
CA PHE A 29 1.42 7.08 -0.94
C PHE A 29 2.92 7.09 -1.28
N PHE A 30 3.55 8.26 -1.39
CA PHE A 30 4.91 8.38 -1.96
C PHE A 30 5.90 9.12 -1.11
N GLU A 31 5.49 9.81 -0.04
CA GLU A 31 6.41 10.59 0.81
C GLU A 31 6.33 10.17 2.27
N CYS A 32 5.17 9.71 2.72
CA CYS A 32 4.90 9.20 4.05
C CYS A 32 5.83 8.05 4.37
N THR A 33 6.65 8.20 5.41
CA THR A 33 7.63 7.21 5.86
C THR A 33 6.99 5.86 6.15
N TYR A 34 5.80 5.86 6.75
CA TYR A 34 5.01 4.65 7.00
C TYR A 34 4.64 3.93 5.70
N ALA A 35 4.02 4.64 4.75
CA ALA A 35 3.57 4.05 3.50
C ALA A 35 4.75 3.63 2.61
N LYS A 36 5.87 4.37 2.65
CA LYS A 36 7.13 3.99 1.99
C LYS A 36 7.67 2.68 2.52
N ALA A 37 7.77 2.52 3.84
CA ALA A 37 8.28 1.29 4.44
C ALA A 37 7.40 0.09 4.07
N LEU A 38 6.07 0.27 4.15
CA LEU A 38 5.09 -0.72 3.72
C LEU A 38 5.28 -1.10 2.24
N TRP A 39 5.33 -0.10 1.36
CA TRP A 39 5.46 -0.31 -0.08
C TRP A 39 6.79 -0.97 -0.46
N SER A 40 7.90 -0.54 0.14
CA SER A 40 9.23 -1.12 -0.10
C SER A 40 9.27 -2.59 0.28
N THR A 41 8.66 -2.94 1.40
CA THR A 41 8.57 -4.33 1.88
C THR A 41 7.78 -5.20 0.90
N LEU A 42 6.62 -4.71 0.45
CA LEU A 42 5.76 -5.44 -0.50
C LEU A 42 6.39 -5.58 -1.89
N LEU A 43 7.13 -4.57 -2.37
CA LEU A 43 7.91 -4.67 -3.60
C LEU A 43 9.02 -5.71 -3.47
N THR A 44 9.78 -5.66 -2.37
CA THR A 44 10.89 -6.58 -2.10
C THR A 44 10.40 -8.02 -2.01
N TRP A 45 9.27 -8.25 -1.33
CA TRP A 45 8.61 -9.54 -1.23
C TRP A 45 8.27 -10.15 -2.60
N GLN A 46 7.87 -9.34 -3.57
CA GLN A 46 7.60 -9.79 -4.95
C GLN A 46 8.86 -9.90 -5.83
N GLY A 47 10.05 -9.71 -5.25
CA GLY A 47 11.32 -9.72 -5.98
C GLY A 47 11.61 -8.42 -6.75
N ILE A 48 10.88 -7.33 -6.48
CA ILE A 48 11.10 -6.03 -7.12
C ILE A 48 12.04 -5.21 -6.24
N ARG A 49 13.33 -5.18 -6.61
CA ARG A 49 14.36 -4.41 -5.90
C ARG A 49 14.65 -3.12 -6.63
N ARG A 50 14.09 -2.01 -6.15
CA ARG A 50 14.36 -0.65 -6.63
C ARG A 50 14.09 0.38 -5.52
N PRO A 51 14.68 1.58 -5.59
CA PRO A 51 14.25 2.67 -4.75
C PRO A 51 12.79 3.05 -5.05
N ILE A 52 12.08 3.49 -4.01
CA ILE A 52 10.77 4.13 -4.17
C ILE A 52 11.02 5.52 -4.73
N ALA A 53 10.31 5.85 -5.80
CA ALA A 53 10.41 7.12 -6.49
C ALA A 53 9.21 8.02 -6.18
N GLY A 54 9.21 9.22 -6.76
CA GLY A 54 8.05 10.11 -6.71
C GLY A 54 6.84 9.56 -7.49
N TRP A 55 5.68 10.17 -7.27
CA TRP A 55 4.39 9.73 -7.81
C TRP A 55 4.41 9.41 -9.31
N ASP A 56 4.92 10.33 -10.13
CA ASP A 56 4.89 10.16 -11.59
C ASP A 56 5.73 8.97 -12.06
N GLU A 57 6.82 8.67 -11.37
CA GLU A 57 7.67 7.53 -11.72
C GLU A 57 7.05 6.21 -11.26
N GLU A 58 6.44 6.19 -10.08
CA GLU A 58 5.69 5.04 -9.57
C GLU A 58 4.50 4.71 -10.48
N LEU A 59 3.80 5.73 -10.98
CA LEU A 59 2.70 5.58 -11.91
C LEU A 59 3.18 5.01 -13.26
N ARG A 60 4.23 5.58 -13.86
CA ARG A 60 4.85 5.04 -15.09
C ARG A 60 5.36 3.61 -14.89
N TRP A 61 5.85 3.28 -13.70
CA TRP A 61 6.27 1.92 -13.39
C TRP A 61 5.08 0.98 -13.33
N ALA A 62 4.01 1.38 -12.65
CA ALA A 62 2.77 0.61 -12.55
C ALA A 62 2.16 0.36 -13.93
N GLU A 63 2.09 1.36 -14.80
CA GLU A 63 1.62 1.22 -16.18
C GLU A 63 2.44 0.18 -16.95
N ARG A 64 3.78 0.27 -16.91
CA ARG A 64 4.65 -0.69 -17.60
C ARG A 64 4.48 -2.11 -17.08
N LYS A 65 4.31 -2.28 -15.78
CA LYS A 65 4.24 -3.60 -15.13
C LYS A 65 2.87 -4.26 -15.24
N THR A 66 1.82 -3.47 -15.40
CA THR A 66 0.45 -3.98 -15.56
C THR A 66 0.03 -4.14 -17.03
N LYS A 67 0.85 -3.68 -17.99
CA LYS A 67 0.56 -3.73 -19.44
C LYS A 67 0.32 -5.14 -20.00
N ARG A 68 0.97 -6.16 -19.43
CA ARG A 68 0.84 -7.56 -19.90
C ARG A 68 -0.06 -8.35 -18.96
N ASN A 69 -0.82 -9.29 -19.49
CA ASN A 69 -1.62 -10.21 -18.68
C ASN A 69 -0.77 -11.40 -18.22
N THR A 70 0.14 -11.16 -17.27
CA THR A 70 0.98 -12.19 -16.65
C THR A 70 0.67 -12.32 -15.17
N ALA A 71 1.00 -13.48 -14.58
CA ALA A 71 0.82 -13.73 -13.15
C ALA A 71 1.54 -12.69 -12.28
N ALA A 72 2.73 -12.26 -12.70
CA ALA A 72 3.48 -11.20 -12.01
C ALA A 72 2.78 -9.83 -12.12
N ALA A 73 2.17 -9.51 -13.27
CA ALA A 73 1.40 -8.29 -13.44
C ALA A 73 0.11 -8.32 -12.61
N GLU A 74 -0.56 -9.46 -12.52
CA GLU A 74 -1.74 -9.65 -11.67
C GLU A 74 -1.39 -9.53 -10.18
N LEU A 75 -0.33 -10.20 -9.73
CA LEU A 75 0.20 -10.08 -8.37
C LEU A 75 0.53 -8.63 -8.01
N TYR A 76 1.18 -7.90 -8.92
CA TYR A 76 1.48 -6.49 -8.71
C TYR A 76 0.20 -5.64 -8.57
N LYS A 77 -0.81 -5.86 -9.42
CA LYS A 77 -2.12 -5.19 -9.31
C LYS A 77 -2.79 -5.48 -7.97
N MET A 78 -2.79 -6.75 -7.53
CA MET A 78 -3.34 -7.15 -6.23
C MET A 78 -2.63 -6.42 -5.09
N THR A 79 -1.30 -6.33 -5.16
CA THR A 79 -0.49 -5.63 -4.15
C THR A 79 -0.82 -4.14 -4.10
N VAL A 80 -0.88 -3.46 -5.24
CA VAL A 80 -1.24 -2.04 -5.30
C VAL A 80 -2.63 -1.82 -4.68
N ALA A 81 -3.62 -2.60 -5.10
CA ALA A 81 -4.99 -2.47 -4.60
C ALA A 81 -5.09 -2.71 -3.09
N ALA A 82 -4.47 -3.77 -2.59
CA ALA A 82 -4.45 -4.09 -1.16
C ALA A 82 -3.72 -2.99 -0.36
N THR A 83 -2.58 -2.50 -0.84
CA THR A 83 -1.83 -1.41 -0.17
C THR A 83 -2.69 -0.16 -0.04
N ILE A 84 -3.37 0.25 -1.13
CA ILE A 84 -4.25 1.41 -1.12
C ILE A 84 -5.37 1.24 -0.09
N TYR A 85 -6.00 0.06 -0.08
CA TYR A 85 -7.09 -0.24 0.84
C TYR A 85 -6.64 -0.21 2.31
N HIS A 86 -5.55 -0.92 2.64
CA HIS A 86 -5.07 -1.01 4.02
C HIS A 86 -4.52 0.32 4.54
N VAL A 87 -3.82 1.10 3.72
CA VAL A 87 -3.38 2.45 4.10
C VAL A 87 -4.60 3.32 4.43
N TRP A 88 -5.63 3.30 3.59
CA TRP A 88 -6.87 4.02 3.85
C TRP A 88 -7.55 3.54 5.15
N GLN A 89 -7.58 2.22 5.39
CA GLN A 89 -8.16 1.63 6.59
C GLN A 89 -7.39 2.04 7.86
N GLU A 90 -6.06 2.03 7.84
CA GLU A 90 -5.23 2.45 8.98
C GLU A 90 -5.43 3.92 9.30
N MET A 91 -5.53 4.77 8.29
CA MET A 91 -5.82 6.19 8.50
C MET A 91 -7.16 6.43 9.17
N ASN A 92 -8.20 5.70 8.74
CA ASN A 92 -9.51 5.80 9.36
C ASN A 92 -9.50 5.25 10.78
N THR A 93 -8.83 4.11 11.00
CA THR A 93 -8.71 3.49 12.31
C THR A 93 -8.00 4.43 13.29
N LYS A 94 -6.91 5.06 12.86
CA LYS A 94 -6.19 6.04 13.66
C LYS A 94 -7.01 7.29 13.93
N PHE A 95 -7.73 7.80 12.93
CA PHE A 95 -8.58 8.98 13.07
C PHE A 95 -9.78 8.76 14.00
N PHE A 96 -10.50 7.64 13.85
CA PHE A 96 -11.76 7.40 14.58
C PHE A 96 -11.59 6.62 15.89
N GLN A 97 -10.52 5.82 16.02
CA GLN A 97 -10.32 4.92 17.15
C GLN A 97 -9.02 5.20 17.92
N ALA A 98 -8.20 6.16 17.48
CA ALA A 98 -6.89 6.47 18.05
C ALA A 98 -5.96 5.24 18.19
N LYS A 99 -6.19 4.20 17.36
CA LYS A 99 -5.36 3.00 17.31
C LYS A 99 -4.31 3.13 16.23
N GLU A 100 -3.12 2.60 16.51
CA GLU A 100 -1.98 2.62 15.61
C GLU A 100 -1.42 1.21 15.43
N THR A 101 -1.26 0.81 14.18
CA THR A 101 -0.66 -0.48 13.80
C THR A 101 0.63 -0.21 13.03
N GLY A 102 1.73 -0.85 13.42
CA GLY A 102 2.99 -0.78 12.68
C GLY A 102 2.85 -1.29 11.24
N TRP A 103 3.59 -0.70 10.31
CA TRP A 103 3.55 -1.08 8.88
C TRP A 103 3.95 -2.54 8.67
N GLU A 104 4.73 -3.13 9.57
CA GLU A 104 5.13 -4.53 9.60
C GLU A 104 3.95 -5.48 9.79
N ALA A 105 3.00 -5.12 10.66
CA ALA A 105 1.80 -5.92 10.86
C ALA A 105 0.83 -5.74 9.69
N VAL A 106 0.81 -4.57 9.07
CA VAL A 106 -0.01 -4.30 7.87
C VAL A 106 0.54 -5.03 6.65
N SER A 107 1.86 -5.08 6.45
CA SER A 107 2.48 -5.81 5.35
C SER A 107 2.13 -7.30 5.42
N LYS A 108 2.19 -7.90 6.62
CA LYS A 108 1.78 -9.29 6.87
C LYS A 108 0.32 -9.53 6.51
N ARG A 109 -0.60 -8.64 6.94
CA ARG A 109 -2.03 -8.75 6.59
C ARG A 109 -2.26 -8.66 5.08
N ILE A 110 -1.58 -7.75 4.39
CA ILE A 110 -1.68 -7.61 2.92
C ILE A 110 -1.20 -8.88 2.24
N ILE A 111 -0.06 -9.44 2.65
CA ILE A 111 0.48 -10.66 2.04
C ILE A 111 -0.47 -11.83 2.25
N GLN A 112 -0.95 -12.04 3.48
CA GLN A 112 -1.97 -13.05 3.77
C GLN A 112 -3.23 -12.86 2.92
N GLU A 113 -3.74 -11.64 2.78
CA GLU A 113 -4.89 -11.34 1.93
C GLU A 113 -4.63 -11.71 0.47
N ILE A 114 -3.45 -11.35 -0.07
CA ILE A 114 -3.08 -11.66 -1.45
C ILE A 114 -3.02 -13.17 -1.67
N HIS A 115 -2.44 -13.92 -0.73
CA HIS A 115 -2.42 -15.39 -0.80
C HIS A 115 -3.83 -15.99 -0.74
N CYS A 116 -4.68 -15.52 0.17
CA CYS A 116 -6.07 -15.97 0.30
C CYS A 116 -6.91 -15.66 -0.95
N ARG A 117 -6.63 -14.54 -1.63
CA ARG A 117 -7.30 -14.11 -2.87
C ARG A 117 -6.61 -14.62 -4.13
N SER A 118 -5.66 -15.56 -4.00
CA SER A 118 -4.94 -16.11 -5.16
C SER A 118 -5.89 -16.74 -6.18
N THR A 119 -5.57 -16.56 -7.45
CA THR A 119 -6.27 -17.17 -8.58
C THR A 119 -5.44 -18.33 -9.11
N LYS A 120 -6.02 -19.21 -9.93
CA LYS A 120 -5.23 -20.25 -10.63
C LYS A 120 -4.06 -19.64 -11.43
N HIS A 121 -4.21 -18.40 -11.88
CA HIS A 121 -3.19 -17.68 -12.63
C HIS A 121 -2.02 -17.22 -11.74
N THR A 122 -2.29 -16.75 -10.51
CA THR A 122 -1.26 -16.23 -9.58
C THR A 122 -0.72 -17.27 -8.59
N MET A 123 -1.41 -18.39 -8.41
CA MET A 123 -1.04 -19.45 -7.46
C MET A 123 0.40 -19.95 -7.67
N GLY A 124 0.80 -20.19 -8.92
CA GLY A 124 2.13 -20.72 -9.23
C GLY A 124 3.30 -19.77 -8.92
N ILE A 125 3.09 -18.45 -8.91
CA ILE A 125 4.10 -17.48 -8.46
C ILE A 125 4.03 -17.30 -6.95
N LEU A 126 2.83 -17.24 -6.37
CA LEU A 126 2.62 -17.07 -4.94
C LEU A 126 3.18 -18.22 -4.09
N HIS A 127 3.13 -19.46 -4.57
CA HIS A 127 3.77 -20.59 -3.88
C HIS A 127 5.29 -20.47 -3.71
N ARG A 128 5.95 -19.62 -4.52
CA ARG A 128 7.40 -19.40 -4.46
C ARG A 128 7.77 -18.20 -3.60
N LEU A 129 6.78 -17.43 -3.16
CA LEU A 129 6.99 -16.27 -2.32
C LEU A 129 6.68 -16.63 -0.87
N ASP A 130 7.47 -16.09 0.05
CA ASP A 130 7.29 -16.35 1.48
C ASP A 130 5.96 -15.77 1.96
N TRP A 131 5.19 -16.56 2.71
CA TRP A 131 3.93 -16.08 3.31
C TRP A 131 4.16 -15.03 4.40
N TYR A 132 5.40 -14.93 4.90
CA TYR A 132 5.82 -14.04 5.99
C TYR A 132 7.24 -13.52 5.71
N PRO A 133 7.41 -12.41 4.96
CA PRO A 133 8.72 -11.78 4.89
C PRO A 133 9.12 -11.30 6.30
N VAL A 134 10.34 -11.64 6.67
CA VAL A 134 10.97 -11.35 7.97
C VAL A 134 11.18 -9.85 8.14
#